data_AF-A0A6V8LJ73-F1
#
_entry.id   AF-A0A6V8LJ73-F1
#
_cell.length_a   1.000
_cell.length_b   1.000
_cell.length_c   1.000
_cell.angle_alpha   90.00
_cell.angle_beta   90.00
_cell.angle_gamma   90.00
#
_symmetry.space_group_name_H-M   'P 1'
#
loop_
_entity.id
_entity.type
_entity.pdbx_description
1 polymer ?
#
loop_
_entity_poly.entity_id
_entity_poly.type
_entity_poly.pdbx_seq_one_letter_code
_entity_poly.pdbx_strand_id
1 'polypeptide(L)'
;MNQLDLLDAWERAAPLDPTGRALALLAAASTVSTSDVDDVAALPIGVRDGMLLDLHASLFGPELAAVVGCPACGERLELAFAVDQVRTDPPRPVEVLHIDGYDVSVRPPDSRDLAAVAGLDPAAAEDVLLRRCVSGDLDRLPRPSWRPWRTPCSPPTRRRTCDSR
;
A
#
# COMPACT_ATOMS: atom_id res chain seq x y z
N MET A 1 22.78 7.08 9.83
CA MET A 1 22.92 5.71 9.34
C MET A 1 24.14 5.65 8.42
N ASN A 2 25.13 4.82 8.72
CA ASN A 2 26.28 4.63 7.83
C ASN A 2 25.93 3.59 6.73
N GLN A 3 26.86 3.34 5.80
CA GLN A 3 26.64 2.47 4.64
C GLN A 3 26.52 0.97 5.00
N LEU A 4 27.18 0.53 6.08
CA LEU A 4 27.09 -0.85 6.59
C LEU A 4 25.77 -1.08 7.33
N ASP A 5 25.33 -0.10 8.14
CA ASP A 5 24.04 -0.18 8.86
C ASP A 5 22.87 -0.36 7.87
N LEU A 6 22.93 0.31 6.72
CA LEU A 6 21.94 0.20 5.65
C LEU A 6 21.94 -1.19 4.99
N LEU A 7 23.13 -1.74 4.73
CA LEU A 7 23.27 -3.08 4.16
C LEU A 7 22.75 -4.14 5.13
N ASP A 8 23.12 -4.06 6.41
CA ASP A 8 22.65 -4.96 7.45
C ASP A 8 21.12 -4.90 7.62
N ALA A 9 20.53 -3.70 7.52
CA ALA A 9 19.08 -3.53 7.53
C ALA A 9 18.42 -4.21 6.33
N TRP A 10 19.00 -4.05 5.14
CA TRP A 10 18.51 -4.67 3.92
C TRP A 10 18.58 -6.20 3.98
N GLU A 11 19.69 -6.78 4.44
CA GLU A 11 19.86 -8.22 4.59
C GLU A 11 18.87 -8.83 5.60
N ARG A 12 18.67 -8.16 6.74
CA ARG A 12 17.68 -8.59 7.75
C ARG A 12 16.25 -8.50 7.24
N ALA A 13 15.95 -7.51 6.40
CA ALA A 13 14.62 -7.32 5.82
C ALA A 13 14.35 -8.28 4.65
N ALA A 14 15.37 -8.71 3.92
CA ALA A 14 15.25 -9.54 2.72
C ALA A 14 14.33 -10.77 2.85
N PRO A 15 14.35 -11.59 3.93
CA PRO A 15 13.46 -12.74 4.06
C PRO A 15 12.01 -12.37 4.45
N LEU A 16 11.75 -11.13 4.87
CA LEU A 16 10.42 -10.70 5.31
C LEU A 16 9.47 -10.49 4.12
N ASP A 17 8.17 -10.46 4.41
CA ASP A 17 7.14 -10.03 3.47
C ASP A 17 7.23 -8.50 3.23
N PRO A 18 6.50 -7.94 2.25
CA PRO A 18 6.57 -6.50 1.96
C PRO A 18 6.29 -5.61 3.17
N THR A 19 5.34 -6.00 4.04
CA THR A 19 4.99 -5.26 5.26
C THR A 19 6.14 -5.29 6.28
N GLY A 20 6.70 -6.47 6.55
CA GLY A 20 7.84 -6.62 7.46
C GLY A 20 9.09 -5.89 6.96
N ARG A 21 9.35 -5.90 5.64
CA ARG A 21 10.44 -5.12 5.03
C ARG A 21 10.30 -3.63 5.28
N ALA A 22 9.09 -3.08 5.06
CA ALA A 22 8.80 -1.68 5.30
C ALA A 22 9.11 -1.29 6.75
N LEU A 23 8.62 -2.06 7.72
CA LEU A 23 8.84 -1.81 9.14
C LEU A 23 10.32 -1.93 9.52
N ALA A 24 11.03 -2.96 9.02
CA ALA A 24 12.44 -3.16 9.30
C ALA A 24 13.33 -2.03 8.77
N LEU A 25 13.03 -1.52 7.57
CA LEU A 25 13.76 -0.38 6.97
C LEU A 25 13.54 0.91 7.77
N LEU A 26 12.29 1.21 8.15
CA LEU A 26 11.99 2.40 8.96
C LEU A 26 12.61 2.32 10.36
N ALA A 27 12.59 1.14 10.97
CA ALA A 27 13.23 0.90 12.26
C ALA A 27 14.76 1.08 12.20
N ALA A 28 15.40 0.74 11.06
CA ALA A 28 16.83 0.91 10.89
C ALA A 28 17.24 2.35 10.55
N ALA A 29 16.41 3.06 9.78
CA ALA A 29 16.68 4.43 9.34
C ALA A 29 16.51 5.46 10.46
N SER A 30 15.58 5.18 11.36
CA SER A 30 15.23 6.06 12.44
C SER A 30 16.15 5.71 13.63
N THR A 31 16.83 6.69 14.25
CA THR A 31 17.55 6.50 15.54
C THR A 31 16.56 6.34 16.70
N VAL A 32 15.59 5.50 16.47
CA VAL A 32 14.28 5.43 17.10
C VAL A 32 14.36 4.25 18.04
N SER A 33 14.06 4.51 19.30
CA SER A 33 14.23 3.51 20.35
C SER A 33 13.27 2.36 20.07
N THR A 34 13.61 1.15 20.49
CA THR A 34 12.83 -0.08 20.24
C THR A 34 11.32 0.04 20.55
N SER A 35 10.92 1.01 21.39
CA SER A 35 9.55 1.43 21.68
C SER A 35 8.73 1.90 20.46
N ASP A 36 9.37 2.24 19.34
CA ASP A 36 8.72 2.97 18.25
C ASP A 36 8.28 2.06 17.07
N VAL A 37 8.71 0.79 17.01
CA VAL A 37 8.32 -0.10 15.89
C VAL A 37 6.84 -0.43 15.90
N ASP A 38 6.29 -0.68 17.09
CA ASP A 38 4.84 -0.90 17.27
C ASP A 38 4.04 0.37 16.96
N ASP A 39 4.60 1.55 17.26
CA ASP A 39 4.00 2.83 16.91
C ASP A 39 4.00 3.04 15.38
N VAL A 40 5.10 2.72 14.69
CA VAL A 40 5.17 2.77 13.22
C VAL A 40 4.22 1.73 12.60
N ALA A 41 4.09 0.54 13.19
CA ALA A 41 3.16 -0.48 12.72
C ALA A 41 1.69 -0.06 12.86
N ALA A 42 1.39 0.84 13.82
CA ALA A 42 0.08 1.42 14.05
C ALA A 42 -0.27 2.59 13.13
N LEU A 43 0.70 3.13 12.38
CA LEU A 43 0.44 4.22 11.45
C LEU A 43 -0.41 3.74 10.26
N PRO A 44 -1.29 4.62 9.73
CA PRO A 44 -1.92 4.38 8.44
C PRO A 44 -0.87 4.03 7.38
N ILE A 45 -1.15 3.04 6.53
CA ILE A 45 -0.21 2.56 5.51
C ILE A 45 0.34 3.72 4.66
N GLY A 46 -0.50 4.66 4.25
CA GLY A 46 -0.06 5.82 3.46
C GLY A 46 0.93 6.73 4.19
N VAL A 47 0.81 6.86 5.51
CA VAL A 47 1.77 7.62 6.34
C VAL A 47 3.10 6.89 6.41
N ARG A 48 3.08 5.59 6.72
CA ARG A 48 4.27 4.73 6.74
C ARG A 48 5.00 4.74 5.40
N ASP A 49 4.27 4.61 4.30
CA ASP A 49 4.84 4.59 2.96
C ASP A 49 5.37 5.98 2.56
N GLY A 50 4.75 7.06 3.02
CA GLY A 50 5.31 8.42 2.92
C GLY A 50 6.68 8.54 3.59
N MET A 51 6.84 7.95 4.79
CA MET A 51 8.13 7.91 5.49
C MET A 51 9.18 7.09 4.71
N LEU A 52 8.78 5.99 4.08
CA LEU A 52 9.69 5.21 3.21
C LEU A 52 10.12 5.99 1.98
N LEU A 53 9.20 6.76 1.39
CA LEU A 53 9.50 7.67 0.28
C LEU A 53 10.48 8.78 0.72
N ASP A 54 10.35 9.30 1.96
CA ASP A 54 11.28 10.30 2.51
C ASP A 54 12.66 9.68 2.74
N LEU A 55 12.69 8.46 3.28
CA LEU A 55 13.91 7.68 3.45
C LEU A 55 14.60 7.45 2.10
N HIS A 56 13.87 6.98 1.10
CA HIS A 56 14.38 6.80 -0.26
C HIS A 56 15.00 8.09 -0.79
N ALA A 57 14.25 9.20 -0.73
CA ALA A 57 14.71 10.50 -1.21
C ALA A 57 16.01 10.95 -0.52
N SER A 58 16.15 10.68 0.78
CA SER A 58 17.36 11.04 1.54
C SER A 58 18.59 10.20 1.19
N LEU A 59 18.40 8.92 0.83
CA LEU A 59 19.49 7.97 0.57
C LEU A 59 19.91 7.93 -0.89
N PHE A 60 18.96 8.04 -1.81
CA PHE A 60 19.16 7.79 -3.24
C PHE A 60 18.78 8.98 -4.14
N GLY A 61 18.22 10.03 -3.56
CA GLY A 61 17.67 11.17 -4.29
C GLY A 61 16.18 11.02 -4.61
N PRO A 62 15.55 12.10 -5.11
CA PRO A 62 14.10 12.20 -5.21
C PRO A 62 13.49 11.45 -6.40
N GLU A 63 14.29 10.81 -7.25
CA GLU A 63 13.82 10.11 -8.46
C GLU A 63 13.64 8.62 -8.20
N LEU A 64 12.51 8.07 -8.63
CA LEU A 64 12.22 6.64 -8.62
C LEU A 64 12.33 6.08 -10.04
N ALA A 65 13.10 5.00 -10.19
CA ALA A 65 13.14 4.22 -11.42
C ALA A 65 12.36 2.91 -11.21
N ALA A 66 11.33 2.69 -12.02
CA ALA A 66 10.44 1.53 -11.91
C ALA A 66 10.35 0.77 -13.22
N VAL A 67 10.21 -0.55 -13.08
CA VAL A 67 9.97 -1.48 -14.18
C VAL A 67 8.71 -2.25 -13.86
N VAL A 68 7.71 -2.15 -14.74
CA VAL A 68 6.42 -2.83 -14.55
C VAL A 68 6.01 -3.57 -15.81
N GLY A 69 5.35 -4.71 -15.65
CA GLY A 69 4.70 -5.41 -16.76
C GLY A 69 3.35 -4.77 -17.06
N CYS A 70 3.10 -4.42 -18.32
CA CYS A 70 1.78 -3.96 -18.74
C CYS A 70 0.76 -5.10 -18.58
N PRO A 71 -0.32 -4.93 -17.79
CA PRO A 71 -1.30 -6.00 -17.59
C PRO A 71 -2.12 -6.32 -18.85
N ALA A 72 -2.11 -5.45 -19.87
CA ALA A 72 -2.88 -5.63 -21.10
C ALA A 72 -2.11 -6.41 -22.19
N CYS A 73 -0.81 -6.13 -22.39
CA CYS A 73 -0.01 -6.74 -23.45
C CYS A 73 1.21 -7.53 -22.96
N GLY A 74 1.59 -7.41 -21.67
CA GLY A 74 2.74 -8.08 -21.09
C GLY A 74 4.10 -7.41 -21.38
N GLU A 75 4.13 -6.31 -22.14
CA GLU A 75 5.37 -5.58 -22.41
C GLU A 75 5.94 -4.94 -21.13
N ARG A 76 7.27 -4.85 -21.07
CA ARG A 76 8.00 -4.20 -19.98
C ARG A 76 8.01 -2.70 -20.21
N LEU A 77 7.46 -1.95 -19.26
CA LEU A 77 7.49 -0.50 -19.23
C LEU A 77 8.56 -0.04 -18.25
N GLU A 78 9.39 0.89 -18.69
CA GLU A 78 10.36 1.59 -17.85
C GLU A 78 9.83 2.99 -17.58
N LEU A 79 9.76 3.35 -16.30
CA LEU A 79 9.19 4.60 -15.83
C LEU A 79 10.18 5.27 -14.90
N ALA A 80 10.30 6.59 -15.03
CA ALA A 80 10.99 7.43 -14.07
C ALA A 80 10.03 8.54 -13.63
N PHE A 81 9.95 8.77 -12.33
CA PHE A 81 9.10 9.80 -11.74
C PHE A 81 9.67 10.24 -10.40
N ALA A 82 9.41 11.49 -10.05
CA ALA A 82 9.81 12.01 -8.76
C ALA A 82 8.92 11.45 -7.64
N VAL A 83 9.51 11.27 -6.46
CA VAL A 83 8.86 10.75 -5.25
C VAL A 83 7.59 11.53 -4.91
N ASP A 84 7.61 12.85 -5.08
CA ASP A 84 6.48 13.74 -4.80
C ASP A 84 5.27 13.46 -5.71
N GLN A 85 5.47 12.93 -6.92
CA GLN A 85 4.40 12.60 -7.87
C GLN A 85 3.55 11.40 -7.43
N VAL A 86 4.04 10.59 -6.48
CA VAL A 86 3.32 9.42 -5.94
C VAL A 86 2.99 9.55 -4.46
N ARG A 87 3.29 10.69 -3.84
CA ARG A 87 2.86 10.98 -2.48
C ARG A 87 1.35 11.21 -2.43
N THR A 88 0.75 10.68 -1.39
CA THR A 88 -0.64 10.97 -1.02
C THR A 88 -0.66 11.78 0.25
N ASP A 89 -1.64 12.69 0.38
CA ASP A 89 -1.88 13.37 1.64
C ASP A 89 -2.18 12.35 2.76
N PRO A 90 -1.75 12.61 4.00
CA PRO A 90 -2.04 11.72 5.11
C PRO A 90 -3.56 11.58 5.28
N PRO A 91 -4.08 10.36 5.46
CA PRO A 91 -5.50 10.15 5.60
C PRO A 91 -6.00 10.71 6.94
N ARG A 92 -7.30 11.01 7.00
CA ARG A 92 -7.96 11.32 8.27
C ARG A 92 -7.93 10.06 9.16
N PRO A 93 -7.68 10.19 10.48
CA PRO A 93 -7.56 9.03 11.37
C PRO A 93 -8.80 8.13 11.40
N VAL A 94 -9.98 8.75 11.42
CA VAL A 94 -11.29 8.10 11.31
C VAL A 94 -12.19 9.00 10.48
N GLU A 95 -12.91 8.40 9.54
CA GLU A 95 -13.93 9.05 8.73
C GLU A 95 -15.29 8.42 9.04
N VAL A 96 -16.29 9.25 9.32
CA VAL A 96 -17.67 8.80 9.50
C VAL A 96 -18.40 9.00 8.18
N LEU A 97 -18.88 7.90 7.61
CA LEU A 97 -19.65 7.85 6.38
C LEU A 97 -21.13 7.69 6.73
N HIS A 98 -21.96 8.49 6.07
CA HIS A 98 -23.41 8.38 6.14
C HIS A 98 -23.91 7.65 4.88
N ILE A 99 -24.31 6.39 5.02
CA ILE A 99 -24.71 5.53 3.90
C ILE A 99 -26.13 5.05 4.17
N ASP A 100 -27.10 5.36 3.32
CA ASP A 100 -28.49 4.87 3.42
C ASP A 100 -29.13 4.97 4.84
N GLY A 101 -28.79 6.02 5.60
CA GLY A 101 -29.29 6.25 6.95
C GLY A 101 -28.48 5.57 8.07
N TYR A 102 -27.33 4.98 7.74
CA TYR A 102 -26.39 4.37 8.67
C TYR A 102 -25.15 5.24 8.86
N ASP A 103 -24.66 5.29 10.11
CA ASP A 103 -23.38 5.89 10.45
C ASP A 103 -22.31 4.80 10.54
N VAL A 104 -21.33 4.89 9.65
CA VAL A 104 -20.24 3.93 9.53
C VAL A 104 -18.92 4.63 9.77
N SER A 105 -18.17 4.19 10.78
CA SER A 105 -16.84 4.70 11.06
C SER A 105 -15.79 3.84 10.36
N VAL A 106 -15.01 4.44 9.48
CA VAL A 106 -13.91 3.81 8.75
C VAL A 106 -12.59 4.41 9.21
N ARG A 107 -11.64 3.56 9.58
CA ARG A 107 -10.26 3.97 9.77
C ARG A 107 -9.40 3.45 8.62
N PRO A 108 -8.32 4.17 8.25
CA PRO A 108 -7.32 3.61 7.35
C PRO A 108 -6.72 2.31 7.94
N PRO A 109 -6.41 1.31 7.10
CA PRO A 109 -5.66 0.14 7.53
C PRO A 109 -4.23 0.51 7.93
N ASP A 110 -3.69 -0.24 8.88
CA ASP A 110 -2.30 -0.16 9.35
C ASP A 110 -1.51 -1.45 9.03
N SER A 111 -0.25 -1.54 9.47
CA SER A 111 0.59 -2.70 9.19
C SER A 111 0.14 -3.96 9.94
N ARG A 112 -0.57 -3.81 11.07
CA ARG A 112 -1.12 -4.92 11.85
C ARG A 112 -2.32 -5.54 11.14
N ASP A 113 -3.09 -4.73 10.42
CA ASP A 113 -4.16 -5.21 9.55
C ASP A 113 -3.62 -6.00 8.36
N LEU A 114 -2.56 -5.52 7.72
CA LEU A 114 -1.88 -6.25 6.63
C LEU A 114 -1.31 -7.59 7.12
N ALA A 115 -0.69 -7.60 8.31
CA ALA A 115 -0.17 -8.83 8.92
C ALA A 115 -1.29 -9.83 9.22
N ALA A 116 -2.46 -9.36 9.66
CA ALA A 116 -3.62 -10.22 9.96
C ALA A 116 -4.20 -10.91 8.73
N VAL A 117 -3.96 -10.38 7.52
CA VAL A 117 -4.45 -10.95 6.25
C VAL A 117 -3.34 -11.56 5.40
N ALA A 118 -2.11 -11.58 5.90
CA ALA A 118 -0.98 -12.15 5.19
C ALA A 118 -1.22 -13.66 4.93
N GLY A 119 -1.15 -14.05 3.65
CA GLY A 119 -1.34 -15.44 3.23
C GLY A 119 -2.80 -15.89 3.10
N LEU A 120 -3.78 -15.03 3.39
CA LEU A 120 -5.19 -15.33 3.09
C LEU A 120 -5.48 -15.18 1.59
N ASP A 121 -6.49 -15.89 1.11
CA ASP A 121 -7.05 -15.60 -0.21
C ASP A 121 -7.72 -14.21 -0.23
N PRO A 122 -7.86 -13.57 -1.41
CA PRO A 122 -8.38 -12.20 -1.47
C PRO A 122 -9.77 -12.00 -0.86
N ALA A 123 -10.67 -12.99 -0.95
CA ALA A 123 -12.03 -12.85 -0.44
C ALA A 123 -12.05 -12.95 1.11
N ALA A 124 -11.26 -13.85 1.68
CA ALA A 124 -11.08 -13.93 3.13
C ALA A 124 -10.35 -12.70 3.69
N ALA A 125 -9.31 -12.22 3.00
CA ALA A 125 -8.58 -11.00 3.38
C ALA A 125 -9.50 -9.77 3.40
N GLU A 126 -10.39 -9.64 2.42
CA GLU A 126 -11.37 -8.56 2.35
C GLU A 126 -12.31 -8.54 3.56
N ASP A 127 -12.92 -9.69 3.91
CA ASP A 127 -13.82 -9.79 5.07
C ASP A 127 -13.10 -9.42 6.38
N VAL A 128 -11.85 -9.87 6.55
CA VAL A 128 -11.03 -9.54 7.71
C VAL A 128 -10.69 -8.06 7.77
N LEU A 129 -10.27 -7.44 6.66
CA LEU A 129 -9.97 -6.01 6.62
C LEU A 129 -11.20 -5.16 6.92
N LEU A 130 -12.37 -5.51 6.36
CA LEU A 130 -13.62 -4.82 6.63
C LEU A 130 -13.97 -4.86 8.12
N ARG A 131 -13.93 -6.03 8.76
CA ARG A 131 -14.20 -6.16 10.20
C ARG A 131 -13.23 -5.39 11.08
N ARG A 132 -11.97 -5.23 10.64
CA ARG A 132 -10.92 -4.57 11.42
C ARG A 132 -10.91 -3.06 11.25
N CYS A 133 -11.25 -2.58 10.06
CA CYS A 133 -11.13 -1.18 9.67
C CYS A 133 -12.47 -0.43 9.69
N VAL A 134 -13.58 -1.14 9.78
CA VAL A 134 -14.93 -0.56 9.77
C VAL A 134 -15.64 -0.91 11.07
N SER A 135 -16.32 0.06 11.66
CA SER A 135 -17.17 -0.10 12.84
C SER A 135 -18.48 0.69 12.68
N GLY A 136 -19.54 0.25 13.35
CA GLY A 136 -20.90 0.79 13.18
C GLY A 136 -21.93 -0.34 13.13
N ASP A 137 -23.16 -0.03 12.71
CA ASP A 137 -24.25 -1.02 12.54
C ASP A 137 -24.08 -1.83 11.23
N LEU A 138 -22.96 -2.56 11.12
CA LEU A 138 -22.56 -3.29 9.91
C LEU A 138 -23.49 -4.46 9.58
N ASP A 139 -24.17 -5.01 10.57
CA ASP A 139 -25.13 -6.11 10.38
C ASP A 139 -26.38 -5.68 9.60
N ARG A 140 -26.65 -4.37 9.53
CA ARG A 140 -27.77 -3.81 8.76
C ARG A 140 -27.37 -3.26 7.39
N LEU A 141 -26.08 -3.10 7.11
CA LEU A 141 -25.64 -2.69 5.78
C LEU A 141 -25.91 -3.84 4.79
N PRO A 142 -26.50 -3.55 3.60
CA PRO A 142 -26.58 -4.55 2.56
C PRO A 142 -25.18 -5.04 2.21
N ARG A 143 -24.98 -6.36 2.10
CA ARG A 143 -23.69 -6.91 1.68
C ARG A 143 -23.30 -6.28 0.34
N PRO A 144 -22.09 -5.73 0.20
CA PRO A 144 -21.71 -5.06 -1.02
C PRO A 144 -21.76 -6.06 -2.19
N SER A 145 -22.44 -5.69 -3.27
CA SER A 145 -22.45 -6.44 -4.53
C SER A 145 -21.15 -6.23 -5.32
N TRP A 146 -20.03 -6.10 -4.62
CA TRP A 146 -18.77 -5.63 -5.20
C TRP A 146 -18.39 -6.51 -6.39
N ARG A 147 -17.91 -5.88 -7.46
CA ARG A 147 -17.26 -6.59 -8.56
C ARG A 147 -15.75 -6.46 -8.36
N PRO A 148 -14.97 -7.55 -8.53
CA PRO A 148 -13.53 -7.51 -8.44
C PRO A 148 -12.92 -6.36 -9.23
N TRP A 149 -12.01 -5.61 -8.59
CA TRP A 149 -11.11 -4.64 -9.23
C TRP A 149 -10.28 -5.28 -10.36
N ARG A 150 -10.22 -6.61 -10.40
CA ARG A 150 -9.74 -7.45 -11.50
C ARG A 150 -10.85 -7.84 -12.48
N THR A 151 -11.68 -6.91 -12.91
CA THR A 151 -12.24 -7.07 -14.25
C THR A 151 -11.26 -6.33 -15.14
N PRO A 152 -10.47 -7.01 -16.00
CA PRO A 152 -9.72 -6.29 -17.02
C PRO A 152 -10.72 -5.36 -17.69
N CYS A 153 -10.45 -4.06 -17.72
CA CYS A 153 -11.12 -3.19 -18.68
C CYS A 153 -11.00 -3.93 -20.01
N SER A 154 -12.13 -4.40 -20.55
CA SER A 154 -12.12 -4.95 -21.91
C SER A 154 -11.43 -3.89 -22.75
N PRO A 155 -10.32 -4.20 -23.44
CA PRO A 155 -9.65 -3.20 -24.24
C PRO A 155 -10.70 -2.61 -25.17
N PRO A 156 -10.78 -1.28 -25.35
CA PRO A 156 -11.66 -0.72 -26.35
C PRO A 156 -11.31 -1.44 -27.65
N THR A 157 -12.30 -2.08 -28.27
CA THR A 157 -12.17 -2.79 -29.54
C THR A 157 -11.85 -1.79 -30.65
N ARG A 158 -10.63 -1.26 -30.65
CA ARG A 158 -10.05 -0.57 -31.80
C ARG A 158 -9.11 -1.54 -32.49
N ARG A 159 -9.68 -2.30 -33.41
CA ARG A 159 -8.97 -2.57 -34.67
C ARG A 159 -8.73 -1.20 -35.31
N ARG A 160 -7.55 -0.63 -35.11
CA ARG A 160 -6.95 0.27 -36.09
C ARG A 160 -5.64 -0.36 -36.48
N THR A 161 -5.65 -0.89 -37.70
CA THR A 161 -4.50 -1.35 -38.45
C THR A 161 -3.36 -0.33 -38.31
N CYS A 162 -2.22 -0.75 -37.77
CA CYS A 162 -0.94 -0.17 -38.16
C CYS A 162 -0.80 -0.47 -39.65
N ASP A 163 -1.17 0.48 -40.49
CA ASP A 163 -0.72 0.46 -41.88
C ASP A 163 0.60 1.21 -41.94
N SER A 164 1.55 0.55 -42.59
CA SER A 164 2.95 0.93 -42.69
C SER A 164 3.14 1.84 -43.89
N ARG A 165 3.79 2.98 -43.71
CA ARG A 165 4.53 3.71 -44.74
C ARG A 165 5.47 4.73 -44.12
#